data_AF-A0A2V1BDU8-F1
#
_entry.id   AF-A0A2V1BDU8-F1
#
_cell.length_a   1.000
_cell.length_b   1.000
_cell.length_c   1.000
_cell.angle_alpha   90.00
_cell.angle_beta   90.00
_cell.angle_gamma   90.00
#
_symmetry.space_group_name_H-M   'P 1'
#
loop_
_entity.id
_entity.type
_entity.pdbx_description
1 polymer ?
#
loop_
_entity_poly.entity_id
_entity_poly.type
_entity_poly.pdbx_seq_one_letter_code
_entity_poly.pdbx_strand_id
1 'polypeptide(L)'
;LDLFIKLRRRLTRELLYYTKSRHVINPWVLFSGPYGKSILINDSENIFIIASSFGVAIYLLYLKQLIYSYNTCEVRACRIYLVWQVRDLSKL
;
A
#
# COMPACT_ATOMS: atom_id res chain seq x y z
N LEU A 1 5.42 -8.28 -3.94
CA LEU A 1 5.05 -7.37 -2.84
C LEU A 1 5.39 -5.97 -3.30
N ASP A 2 4.41 -5.07 -3.33
CA ASP A 2 4.62 -3.67 -3.69
C ASP A 2 4.56 -2.83 -2.41
N LEU A 3 5.62 -2.08 -2.09
CA LEU A 3 5.71 -1.27 -0.88
C LEU A 3 5.94 0.21 -1.24
N PHE A 4 5.02 1.07 -0.80
CA PHE A 4 5.20 2.51 -0.88
C PHE A 4 5.84 3.02 0.42
N ILE A 5 7.03 3.59 0.32
CA ILE A 5 7.79 4.11 1.47
C ILE A 5 7.77 5.64 1.42
N LYS A 6 7.24 6.28 2.46
CA LYS A 6 7.36 7.73 2.60
C LYS A 6 8.81 8.08 2.95
N LEU A 7 9.40 9.01 2.19
CA LEU A 7 10.70 9.56 2.54
C LEU A 7 10.61 10.30 3.89
N ARG A 8 11.41 9.84 4.84
CA ARG A 8 11.64 10.43 6.16
C ARG A 8 13.14 10.65 6.35
N ARG A 9 13.56 10.95 7.57
CA ARG A 9 14.98 11.15 7.89
C ARG A 9 15.72 9.81 8.00
N ARG A 10 17.04 9.84 7.83
CA ARG A 10 17.97 8.70 8.01
C ARG A 10 17.65 7.54 7.07
N LEU A 11 17.17 6.41 7.61
CA LEU A 11 17.05 5.12 6.89
C LEU A 11 16.39 5.24 5.52
N THR A 12 15.21 5.84 5.44
CA THR A 12 14.49 5.97 4.16
C THR A 12 15.20 6.86 3.13
N ARG A 13 16.04 7.81 3.58
CA ARG A 13 16.86 8.66 2.71
C ARG A 13 18.11 7.93 2.22
N GLU A 14 18.75 7.16 3.10
CA GLU A 14 19.84 6.27 2.73
C GLU A 14 19.36 5.21 1.73
N LEU A 15 18.20 4.59 1.98
CA LEU A 15 17.58 3.65 1.07
C LEU A 15 17.34 4.28 -0.31
N LEU A 16 16.80 5.51 -0.36
CA LEU A 16 16.62 6.23 -1.61
C LEU A 16 17.95 6.53 -2.31
N TYR A 17 18.99 6.90 -1.56
CA TYR A 17 20.32 7.13 -2.12
C TYR A 17 20.89 5.87 -2.78
N TYR A 18 20.83 4.72 -2.10
CA TYR A 18 21.31 3.46 -2.65
C TYR A 18 20.55 3.03 -3.90
N THR A 19 19.20 3.15 -3.90
CA THR A 19 18.39 2.82 -5.09
C THR A 19 18.72 3.71 -6.29
N LYS A 20 18.99 5.00 -6.07
CA LYS A 20 19.36 5.93 -7.15
C LYS A 20 20.79 5.75 -7.63
N SER A 21 21.69 5.32 -6.76
CA SER A 21 23.12 5.27 -7.07
C SER A 21 23.50 4.27 -8.16
N ARG A 22 22.64 3.31 -8.56
CA ARG A 22 22.95 2.21 -9.51
C ARG A 22 24.18 1.35 -9.16
N HIS A 23 24.87 1.63 -8.05
CA HIS A 23 26.07 0.91 -7.61
C HIS A 23 25.73 -0.40 -6.87
N VAL A 24 24.48 -0.57 -6.43
CA VAL A 24 24.02 -1.79 -5.76
C VAL A 24 23.47 -2.74 -6.80
N ILE A 25 24.30 -3.69 -7.22
CA ILE A 25 23.89 -4.82 -8.06
C ILE A 25 23.22 -5.83 -7.13
N ASN A 26 21.91 -6.00 -7.28
CA ASN A 26 21.09 -6.99 -6.58
C ASN A 26 20.95 -6.76 -5.04
N PRO A 27 20.24 -5.70 -4.60
CA PRO A 27 20.03 -5.43 -3.18
C PRO A 27 19.27 -6.57 -2.50
N TRP A 28 19.79 -7.08 -1.39
CA TRP A 28 19.10 -8.05 -0.55
C TRP A 28 18.25 -7.33 0.51
N VAL A 29 17.00 -7.73 0.64
CA VAL A 29 16.06 -7.15 1.61
C VAL A 29 15.37 -8.28 2.35
N LEU A 30 15.41 -8.22 3.68
CA LEU A 30 14.70 -9.15 4.56
C LEU A 30 13.44 -8.50 5.09
N PHE A 31 12.31 -9.19 4.94
CA PHE A 31 11.04 -8.80 5.54
C PHE A 31 10.70 -9.75 6.68
N SER A 32 10.16 -9.20 7.77
CA SER A 32 9.59 -9.98 8.85
C SER A 32 8.09 -9.67 8.94
N GLY A 33 7.29 -10.67 9.33
CA GLY A 33 5.83 -10.56 9.35
C GLY A 33 5.13 -11.23 8.16
N PRO A 34 3.80 -11.16 8.11
CA PRO A 34 2.99 -9.94 8.27
C PRO A 34 2.68 -9.55 9.72
N TYR A 35 2.71 -8.24 9.99
CA TYR A 35 2.28 -7.65 11.26
C TYR A 35 1.04 -6.79 11.01
N GLY A 36 -0.13 -7.41 11.00
CA GLY A 36 -1.40 -6.72 10.77
C GLY A 36 -2.57 -7.69 10.86
N LYS A 37 -3.76 -7.16 11.21
CA LYS A 37 -4.99 -7.94 11.16
C LYS A 37 -5.46 -8.07 9.72
N SER A 38 -5.78 -9.29 9.28
CA SER A 38 -6.51 -9.49 8.05
C SER A 38 -7.93 -8.96 8.23
N ILE A 39 -8.39 -8.15 7.29
CA ILE A 39 -9.77 -7.65 7.28
C ILE A 39 -10.57 -8.57 6.36
N LEU A 40 -11.50 -9.33 6.92
CA LEU A 40 -12.42 -10.17 6.15
C LEU A 40 -13.58 -9.29 5.65
N ILE A 41 -13.70 -9.09 4.34
CA ILE A 41 -14.75 -8.22 3.75
C ILE A 41 -15.67 -9.02 2.80
N ASN A 42 -15.70 -10.34 2.93
CA ASN A 42 -16.43 -11.19 1.98
C ASN A 42 -17.95 -10.89 1.93
N ASP A 43 -18.49 -10.28 2.98
CA ASP A 43 -19.94 -10.10 3.16
C ASP A 43 -20.41 -8.63 3.12
N SER A 44 -19.51 -7.67 2.87
CA SER A 44 -19.90 -6.25 2.84
C SER A 44 -20.23 -5.78 1.43
N GLU A 45 -21.43 -5.25 1.23
CA GLU A 45 -21.86 -4.72 -0.07
C GLU A 45 -21.24 -3.34 -0.39
N ASN A 46 -20.89 -2.57 0.65
CA ASN A 46 -20.26 -1.26 0.53
C ASN A 46 -19.04 -1.14 1.46
N ILE A 47 -17.93 -0.64 0.92
CA ILE A 47 -16.69 -0.40 1.66
C ILE A 47 -16.38 1.11 1.65
N PHE A 48 -16.14 1.68 2.82
CA PHE A 48 -15.72 3.06 2.97
C PHE A 48 -14.29 3.12 3.52
N ILE A 49 -13.39 3.73 2.76
CA ILE A 49 -11.98 3.88 3.12
C ILE A 49 -11.67 5.36 3.28
N ILE A 50 -11.21 5.74 4.47
CA ILE A 50 -10.72 7.08 4.75
C ILE A 50 -9.23 6.97 5.05
N ALA A 51 -8.42 7.62 4.23
CA ALA A 51 -6.98 7.60 4.39
C ALA A 51 -6.43 9.02 4.47
N SER A 52 -5.48 9.24 5.39
CA SER A 52 -4.72 10.48 5.44
C SER A 52 -3.31 10.26 4.90
N SER A 53 -2.88 11.16 4.00
CA SER A 53 -1.51 11.20 3.47
C SER A 53 -1.04 9.82 2.99
N PHE A 54 0.13 9.34 3.41
CA PHE A 54 0.71 8.06 2.98
C PHE A 54 0.01 6.81 3.53
N GLY A 55 -0.97 6.97 4.44
CA GLY A 55 -1.78 5.86 4.95
C GLY A 55 -2.58 5.16 3.84
N VAL A 56 -2.75 5.81 2.67
CA VAL A 56 -3.38 5.25 1.48
C VAL A 56 -2.66 4.00 0.94
N ALA A 57 -1.35 3.87 1.18
CA ALA A 57 -0.54 2.77 0.65
C ALA A 57 -1.05 1.38 1.06
N ILE A 58 -1.54 1.25 2.29
CA ILE A 58 -2.12 0.01 2.80
C ILE A 58 -3.40 -0.32 2.03
N TYR A 59 -4.24 0.69 1.79
CA TYR A 59 -5.49 0.53 1.06
C TYR A 59 -5.27 0.27 -0.44
N LEU A 60 -4.20 0.79 -1.06
CA LEU A 60 -3.88 0.45 -2.45
C LEU A 60 -3.57 -1.04 -2.62
N LEU A 61 -2.78 -1.61 -1.70
CA LEU A 61 -2.52 -3.05 -1.70
C LEU A 61 -3.81 -3.85 -1.50
N TYR A 62 -4.67 -3.36 -0.59
CA TYR A 62 -5.97 -3.96 -0.32
C TYR A 62 -6.93 -3.91 -1.54
N LEU A 63 -7.01 -2.78 -2.23
CA LEU A 63 -7.82 -2.61 -3.43
C LEU A 63 -7.32 -3.52 -4.57
N LYS A 64 -6.01 -3.67 -4.73
CA LYS A 64 -5.43 -4.59 -5.71
C LYS A 64 -5.87 -6.03 -5.43
N GLN A 65 -5.89 -6.44 -4.16
CA GLN A 65 -6.39 -7.75 -3.75
C GLN A 65 -7.89 -7.90 -4.01
N LEU A 66 -8.70 -6.87 -3.69
CA LEU A 66 -10.15 -6.89 -3.97
C LEU A 66 -10.46 -7.01 -5.46
N ILE A 67 -9.77 -6.25 -6.32
CA ILE A 67 -9.94 -6.34 -7.78
C ILE A 67 -9.56 -7.73 -8.27
N TYR A 68 -8.45 -8.28 -7.77
CA TYR A 68 -8.05 -9.64 -8.11
C TYR A 68 -9.13 -10.66 -7.71
N SER A 69 -9.58 -10.64 -6.46
CA SER A 69 -10.60 -11.56 -5.97
C SER A 69 -11.96 -11.37 -6.66
N TYR A 70 -12.30 -10.16 -7.09
CA TYR A 70 -13.49 -9.90 -7.89
C TYR A 70 -13.36 -10.54 -9.28
N ASN A 71 -12.21 -10.38 -9.93
CA ASN A 71 -11.94 -10.97 -11.24
C ASN A 71 -11.88 -12.50 -11.21
N THR A 72 -11.47 -13.10 -10.08
CA THR A 72 -11.48 -14.56 -9.88
C THR A 72 -12.81 -15.09 -9.34
N CYS A 73 -13.84 -14.24 -9.22
CA CYS A 73 -15.17 -14.57 -8.68
C CYS A 73 -15.15 -15.14 -7.24
N GLU A 74 -14.11 -14.83 -6.46
CA GLU A 74 -13.95 -15.28 -5.07
C GLU A 74 -14.73 -14.40 -4.08
N VAL A 75 -15.04 -13.16 -4.45
CA VAL A 75 -15.80 -12.20 -3.63
C VAL A 75 -16.97 -11.63 -4.43
N ARG A 76 -18.04 -11.24 -3.72
CA ARG A 76 -19.18 -10.56 -4.35
C ARG A 76 -18.81 -9.15 -4.79
N ALA A 77 -19.54 -8.64 -5.78
CA ALA A 77 -19.44 -7.26 -6.22
C ALA A 77 -19.71 -6.31 -5.03
N CYS A 78 -18.75 -5.47 -4.69
CA CYS A 78 -18.84 -4.50 -3.61
C CYS A 78 -18.55 -3.09 -4.17
N ARG A 79 -19.30 -2.07 -3.74
CA ARG A 79 -19.02 -0.68 -4.08
C ARG A 79 -17.98 -0.11 -3.12
N ILE A 80 -16.95 0.53 -3.66
CA ILE A 80 -15.83 1.06 -2.87
C ILE A 80 -15.84 2.59 -2.95
N TYR A 81 -15.84 3.24 -1.79
CA TYR A 81 -15.68 4.67 -1.64
C TYR A 81 -14.35 4.97 -0.96
N LEU A 82 -13.44 5.64 -1.66
CA LEU A 82 -12.15 6.06 -1.13
C LEU A 82 -12.11 7.58 -0.99
N VAL A 83 -11.94 8.05 0.24
CA VAL A 83 -11.65 9.45 0.54
C VAL A 83 -10.19 9.56 0.95
N TRP A 84 -9.40 10.21 0.11
CA TRP A 84 -7.98 10.41 0.35
C TRP A 84 -7.66 11.88 0.66
N GLN A 85 -7.27 12.15 1.90
CA GLN A 85 -6.86 13.48 2.33
C GLN A 85 -5.35 13.67 2.14
N VAL A 86 -4.96 14.48 1.15
CA VAL A 86 -3.56 14.84 0.88
C VAL A 86 -3.29 16.24 1.41
N ARG A 87 -2.29 16.39 2.29
CA ARG A 87 -1.91 17.70 2.87
C ARG A 87 -0.83 18.43 2.07
N ASP A 88 0.12 17.70 1.46
CA ASP A 88 1.22 18.24 0.66
C ASP A 88 1.41 17.34 -0.57
N LEU A 89 0.98 17.77 -1.77
CA LEU A 89 1.28 17.04 -3.02
C LEU A 89 2.76 17.15 -3.42
N SER A 90 3.48 18.13 -2.88
CA SER A 90 4.90 18.42 -3.17
C SER A 90 5.90 17.48 -2.47
N LYS A 91 5.41 16.55 -1.62
CA LYS A 91 6.21 15.53 -0.91
C LYS A 91 5.77 14.09 -1.22
N LEU A 92 4.87 13.92 -2.20
CA LEU A 92 4.58 12.62 -2.82
C LEU A 92 5.68 12.30 -3.83
#